data_AF-A0A7X4B406-F1
#
_entry.id   AF-A0A7X4B406-F1
#
_cell.length_a   1.000
_cell.length_b   1.000
_cell.length_c   1.000
_cell.angle_alpha   90.00
_cell.angle_beta   90.00
_cell.angle_gamma   90.00
#
_symmetry.space_group_name_H-M   'P 1'
#
loop_
_entity.id
_entity.type
_entity.pdbx_description
1 polymer ?
#
loop_
_entity_poly.entity_id
_entity_poly.type
_entity_poly.pdbx_seq_one_letter_code
_entity_poly.pdbx_strand_id
1 'polypeptide(L)'
;MQQTIIWSSVIGVILVMGILIFFAMRVQHSPAKTYAADQGPAEIDVSNYPQEMQTLYNVFTRRCSKCHTVARPINSDFTPEEWKKYVQKMMRKAGSGLTPKTADQITKFLIYDSQHRERNTK
;
A
#
# COMPACT_ATOMS: atom_id res chain seq x y z
N MET A 1 -44.46 -29.49 17.98
CA MET A 1 -44.33 -28.22 18.75
C MET A 1 -42.94 -28.06 19.39
N GLN A 2 -42.39 -29.06 20.07
CA GLN A 2 -41.06 -28.93 20.71
C GLN A 2 -39.90 -28.82 19.70
N GLN A 3 -39.91 -29.60 18.61
CA GLN A 3 -38.87 -29.52 17.58
C GLN A 3 -38.88 -28.18 16.85
N THR A 4 -40.04 -27.63 16.49
CA THR A 4 -40.15 -26.32 15.81
C THR A 4 -39.62 -25.16 16.68
N ILE A 5 -39.72 -25.27 18.00
CA ILE A 5 -39.16 -24.30 18.95
C ILE A 5 -37.62 -24.42 18.98
N ILE A 6 -37.09 -25.65 19.05
CA ILE A 6 -35.64 -25.90 19.04
C ILE A 6 -34.98 -25.36 17.77
N TRP A 7 -35.55 -25.64 16.60
CA TRP A 7 -35.01 -25.15 15.32
C TRP A 7 -35.06 -23.63 15.20
N SER A 8 -36.13 -22.99 15.68
CA SER A 8 -36.23 -21.52 15.73
C SER A 8 -35.16 -20.90 16.62
N SER A 9 -34.87 -21.49 17.77
CA SER A 9 -33.81 -21.03 18.68
C SER A 9 -32.41 -21.21 18.09
N VAL A 10 -32.13 -22.34 17.44
CA VAL A 10 -30.82 -22.60 16.80
C VAL A 10 -30.55 -21.62 15.67
N ILE A 11 -31.54 -21.38 14.80
CA ILE A 11 -31.41 -20.42 13.70
C ILE A 11 -31.21 -19.00 14.24
N GLY A 12 -31.94 -18.63 15.29
CA GLY A 12 -31.76 -17.34 15.97
C GLY A 12 -30.35 -17.13 16.50
N VAL A 13 -29.76 -18.13 17.17
CA VAL A 13 -28.39 -18.06 17.70
C VAL A 13 -27.36 -17.97 16.57
N ILE A 14 -27.53 -18.73 15.48
CA ILE A 14 -26.62 -18.67 14.33
C ILE A 14 -26.66 -17.29 13.67
N LEU A 15 -27.86 -16.71 13.49
CA LEU A 15 -28.00 -15.36 12.93
C LEU A 15 -27.36 -14.30 13.83
N VAL A 16 -27.57 -14.38 15.15
CA VAL A 16 -26.96 -13.46 16.11
C VAL A 16 -25.44 -13.59 16.11
N MET A 17 -24.90 -14.81 16.13
CA MET A 17 -23.46 -15.04 16.04
C MET A 17 -22.87 -14.56 14.72
N GLY A 18 -23.57 -14.77 13.60
CA GLY A 18 -23.16 -14.27 12.29
C GLY A 18 -23.11 -12.74 12.23
N ILE A 19 -24.10 -12.07 12.84
CA ILE A 19 -24.11 -10.61 12.97
C ILE A 19 -22.95 -10.14 13.84
N LEU A 20 -22.71 -10.76 14.99
CA LEU A 20 -21.59 -10.40 15.88
C LEU A 20 -20.22 -10.59 15.21
N ILE A 21 -20.03 -11.68 14.46
CA ILE A 21 -18.80 -11.92 13.68
C ILE A 21 -18.65 -10.88 12.57
N PHE A 22 -19.73 -10.54 11.86
CA PHE A 22 -19.71 -9.51 10.83
C PHE A 22 -19.36 -8.13 11.39
N PHE A 23 -19.91 -7.76 12.55
CA PHE A 23 -19.55 -6.52 13.25
C PHE A 23 -18.10 -6.53 13.75
N ALA A 24 -17.61 -7.66 14.28
CA ALA A 24 -16.22 -7.80 14.69
C ALA A 24 -15.23 -7.73 13.51
N MET A 25 -15.64 -8.16 12.31
CA MET A 25 -14.85 -8.07 11.08
C MET A 25 -14.96 -6.73 10.34
N ARG A 26 -15.67 -5.72 10.89
CA ARG A 26 -15.65 -4.36 10.35
C ARG A 26 -14.27 -3.74 10.57
N VAL A 27 -13.34 -4.04 9.67
CA VAL A 27 -12.06 -3.32 9.56
C VAL A 27 -12.40 -1.86 9.31
N GLN A 28 -12.17 -1.01 10.31
CA GLN A 28 -12.33 0.43 10.16
C GLN A 28 -11.31 0.93 9.13
N HIS A 29 -11.75 1.20 7.90
CA HIS A 29 -10.92 1.85 6.89
C HIS A 29 -11.07 3.35 7.05
N SER A 30 -10.12 3.99 7.75
CA SER A 30 -10.04 5.46 7.73
C SER A 30 -9.75 5.92 6.29
N PRO A 31 -10.38 7.01 5.82
CA PRO A 31 -10.10 7.55 4.49
C PRO A 31 -8.61 7.91 4.40
N ALA A 32 -7.98 7.58 3.27
CA ALA A 32 -6.58 7.86 3.04
C ALA A 32 -6.34 9.38 3.03
N LYS A 33 -5.38 9.86 3.82
CA LYS A 33 -4.93 11.25 3.75
C LYS A 33 -4.39 11.55 2.35
N THR A 34 -4.83 12.65 1.77
CA THR A 34 -4.34 13.19 0.50
C THR A 34 -3.15 14.11 0.74
N TYR A 35 -2.19 14.09 -0.18
CA TYR A 35 -0.98 14.90 -0.17
C TYR A 35 -0.83 15.62 -1.51
N ALA A 36 -0.16 16.77 -1.53
CA ALA A 36 0.11 17.50 -2.78
C ALA A 36 0.84 16.62 -3.82
N ALA A 37 1.79 15.80 -3.35
CA ALA A 37 2.51 14.84 -4.19
C ALA A 37 1.63 13.76 -4.85
N ASP A 38 0.38 13.56 -4.39
CA ASP A 38 -0.55 12.61 -5.00
C ASP A 38 -1.09 13.10 -6.36
N GLN A 39 -1.00 14.41 -6.63
CA GLN A 39 -1.55 15.05 -7.82
C GLN A 39 -0.57 15.08 -9.01
N GLY A 40 0.69 14.71 -8.79
CA GLY A 40 1.70 14.64 -9.85
C GLY A 40 1.60 13.37 -10.69
N PRO A 41 2.46 13.21 -11.70
CA PRO A 41 2.49 12.00 -12.53
C PRO A 41 2.74 10.75 -11.67
N ALA A 42 2.00 9.68 -11.99
CA ALA A 42 2.13 8.36 -11.36
C ALA A 42 3.06 7.41 -12.14
N GLU A 43 3.59 7.86 -13.27
CA GLU A 43 4.48 7.10 -14.14
C GLU A 43 5.66 7.97 -14.53
N ILE A 44 6.79 7.32 -14.78
CA ILE A 44 8.02 7.96 -15.25
C ILE A 44 8.63 7.07 -16.33
N ASP A 45 9.35 7.70 -17.26
CA ASP A 45 10.14 6.96 -18.23
C ASP A 45 11.47 6.51 -17.59
N VAL A 46 11.71 5.20 -17.59
CA VAL A 46 12.92 4.57 -17.07
C VAL A 46 13.73 3.87 -18.16
N SER A 47 13.40 4.06 -19.44
CA SER A 47 14.03 3.33 -20.55
C SER A 47 15.56 3.51 -20.58
N ASN A 48 16.05 4.66 -20.11
CA ASN A 48 17.47 5.01 -20.09
C ASN A 48 18.17 4.61 -18.79
N TYR A 49 17.46 4.04 -17.82
CA TYR A 49 18.06 3.59 -16.56
C TYR A 49 18.80 2.26 -16.75
N PRO A 50 19.76 1.91 -15.88
CA PRO A 50 20.34 0.58 -15.84
C PRO A 50 19.26 -0.51 -15.73
N GLN A 51 19.49 -1.68 -16.34
CA GLN A 51 18.52 -2.78 -16.37
C GLN A 51 18.01 -3.19 -14.98
N GLU A 52 18.88 -3.11 -13.96
CA GLU A 52 18.49 -3.34 -12.58
C GLU A 52 17.42 -2.34 -12.13
N MET A 53 17.60 -1.04 -12.38
CA MET A 53 16.67 0.00 -11.97
C MET A 53 15.33 -0.10 -12.71
N GLN A 54 15.34 -0.47 -13.99
CA GLN A 54 14.10 -0.78 -14.73
C GLN A 54 13.34 -1.95 -14.09
N THR A 55 14.06 -2.99 -13.65
CA THR A 55 13.46 -4.13 -12.93
C THR A 55 12.89 -3.70 -11.58
N LEU A 56 13.62 -2.87 -10.83
CA LEU A 56 13.18 -2.39 -9.52
C LEU A 56 12.03 -1.39 -9.62
N TYR A 57 11.92 -0.62 -10.71
CA TYR A 57 10.75 0.20 -11.01
C TYR A 57 9.47 -0.66 -11.07
N ASN A 58 9.53 -1.82 -11.74
CA ASN A 58 8.41 -2.76 -11.82
C ASN A 58 8.04 -3.38 -10.46
N VAL A 59 9.03 -3.55 -9.56
CA VAL A 59 8.78 -3.98 -8.18
C VAL A 59 8.10 -2.86 -7.40
N PHE A 60 8.60 -1.64 -7.53
CA PHE A 60 8.06 -0.45 -6.91
C PHE A 60 6.62 -0.19 -7.31
N THR A 61 6.32 -0.05 -8.61
CA THR A 61 4.97 0.25 -9.09
C THR A 61 3.96 -0.80 -8.66
N ARG A 62 4.30 -2.08 -8.79
CA ARG A 62 3.42 -3.21 -8.43
C ARG A 62 3.14 -3.32 -6.93
N ARG A 63 4.11 -2.98 -6.09
CA ARG A 63 4.00 -3.16 -4.63
C ARG A 63 3.41 -1.91 -3.97
N CYS A 64 3.83 -0.72 -4.40
CA CYS A 64 3.43 0.53 -3.78
C CYS A 64 2.05 1.03 -4.25
N SER A 65 1.55 0.59 -5.41
CA SER A 65 0.20 0.95 -5.90
C SER A 65 -0.95 0.25 -5.16
N LYS A 66 -0.66 -0.75 -4.32
CA LYS A 66 -1.69 -1.57 -3.63
C LYS A 66 -2.59 -0.79 -2.68
N CYS A 67 -2.09 0.30 -2.11
CA CYS A 67 -2.78 1.02 -1.04
C CYS A 67 -3.07 2.49 -1.37
N HIS A 68 -2.28 3.11 -2.25
CA HIS A 68 -2.46 4.48 -2.72
C HIS A 68 -1.66 4.69 -4.02
N THR A 69 -1.82 5.85 -4.66
CA THR A 69 -1.07 6.21 -5.86
C THR A 69 0.45 6.18 -5.61
N VAL A 70 1.21 5.75 -6.63
CA VAL A 70 2.68 5.82 -6.65
C VAL A 70 3.19 7.20 -7.04
N ALA A 71 2.30 8.11 -7.44
CA ALA A 71 2.63 9.52 -7.63
C ALA A 71 3.26 10.12 -6.37
N ARG A 72 2.80 9.73 -5.18
CA ARG A 72 3.35 10.26 -3.92
C ARG A 72 4.86 10.09 -3.82
N PRO A 73 5.41 8.86 -3.92
CA PRO A 73 6.85 8.71 -3.90
C PRO A 73 7.57 9.31 -5.14
N ILE A 74 6.96 9.27 -6.33
CA ILE A 74 7.55 9.90 -7.53
C ILE A 74 7.70 11.43 -7.37
N ASN A 75 6.79 12.08 -6.65
CA ASN A 75 6.75 13.53 -6.51
C ASN A 75 7.22 14.01 -5.12
N SER A 76 7.89 13.16 -4.35
CA SER A 76 8.50 13.54 -3.06
C SER A 76 9.99 13.79 -3.21
N ASP A 77 10.51 14.76 -2.45
CA ASP A 77 11.92 15.16 -2.47
C ASP A 77 12.65 14.70 -1.19
N PHE A 78 12.57 13.40 -0.91
CA PHE A 78 13.19 12.83 0.29
C PHE A 78 14.68 12.58 0.08
N THR A 79 15.44 12.78 1.15
CA THR A 79 16.83 12.32 1.21
C THR A 79 16.91 10.78 1.23
N PRO A 80 18.09 10.18 0.97
CA PRO A 80 18.24 8.73 1.05
C PRO A 80 17.82 8.11 2.39
N GLU A 81 18.13 8.77 3.51
CA GLU A 81 17.76 8.34 4.84
C GLU A 81 16.24 8.44 5.07
N GLU A 82 15.62 9.49 4.54
CA GLU A 82 14.17 9.68 4.58
C GLU A 82 13.44 8.63 3.74
N TRP A 83 13.96 8.28 2.57
CA TRP A 83 13.42 7.17 1.77
C TRP A 83 13.40 5.86 2.52
N LYS A 84 14.51 5.50 3.16
CA LYS A 84 14.61 4.29 3.97
C LYS A 84 13.56 4.28 5.08
N LYS A 85 13.44 5.38 5.83
CA LYS A 85 12.42 5.53 6.89
C LYS A 85 11.00 5.45 6.34
N TYR A 86 10.76 6.07 5.18
CA TYR A 86 9.45 6.14 4.55
C TYR A 86 8.97 4.76 4.07
N VAL A 87 9.80 4.03 3.32
CA VAL A 87 9.46 2.69 2.84
C VAL A 87 9.29 1.72 4.01
N GLN A 88 10.14 1.81 5.05
CA GLN A 88 9.96 1.02 6.28
C GLN A 88 8.63 1.33 6.98
N LYS A 89 8.19 2.59 7.01
CA LYS A 89 6.88 2.98 7.55
C LYS A 89 5.74 2.32 6.76
N MET A 90 5.83 2.26 5.43
CA MET A 90 4.83 1.57 4.60
C MET A 90 4.86 0.06 4.82
N MET A 91 6.05 -0.52 4.96
CA MET A 91 6.20 -1.95 5.26
C MET A 91 5.50 -2.35 6.56
N ARG A 92 5.58 -1.51 7.60
CA ARG A 92 4.90 -1.77 8.90
C ARG A 92 3.38 -1.61 8.87
N LYS A 93 2.77 -1.17 7.76
CA LYS A 93 1.30 -1.08 7.64
C LYS A 93 0.70 -2.48 7.52
N ALA A 94 -0.39 -2.71 8.25
CA ALA A 94 -1.15 -3.95 8.17
C ALA A 94 -1.59 -4.20 6.71
N GLY A 95 -1.38 -5.42 6.22
CA GLY A 95 -1.72 -5.78 4.84
C GLY A 95 -0.79 -5.24 3.75
N SER A 96 0.34 -4.59 4.09
CA SER A 96 1.28 -4.05 3.08
C SER A 96 1.85 -5.15 2.17
N GLY A 97 2.08 -6.35 2.71
CA GLY A 97 2.71 -7.46 2.00
C GLY A 97 4.14 -7.16 1.52
N LEU A 98 4.80 -6.18 2.14
CA LEU A 98 6.21 -5.84 1.89
C LEU A 98 7.11 -6.67 2.83
N THR A 99 8.16 -7.27 2.27
CA THR A 99 9.24 -7.93 3.03
C THR A 99 10.43 -7.00 3.15
N PRO A 100 11.39 -7.25 4.07
CA PRO A 100 12.62 -6.46 4.15
C PRO A 100 13.37 -6.39 2.82
N LYS A 101 13.52 -7.53 2.12
CA LYS A 101 14.16 -7.60 0.79
C LYS A 101 13.46 -6.70 -0.23
N THR A 102 12.13 -6.76 -0.31
CA THR A 102 11.36 -5.93 -1.25
C THR A 102 11.41 -4.45 -0.87
N ALA A 103 11.41 -4.12 0.43
CA ALA A 103 11.56 -2.75 0.92
C ALA A 103 12.93 -2.17 0.53
N ASP A 104 14.01 -2.95 0.65
CA ASP A 104 15.35 -2.52 0.24
C ASP A 104 15.44 -2.30 -1.27
N GLN A 105 14.86 -3.20 -2.06
CA GLN A 105 14.74 -3.07 -3.52
C GLN A 105 14.03 -1.77 -3.94
N ILE A 106 12.90 -1.47 -3.30
CA ILE A 106 12.12 -0.25 -3.55
C ILE A 106 12.92 0.99 -3.12
N THR A 107 13.55 0.94 -1.95
CA THR A 107 14.37 2.05 -1.44
C THR A 107 15.54 2.34 -2.38
N LYS A 108 16.21 1.31 -2.90
CA LYS A 108 17.31 1.45 -3.87
C LYS A 108 16.84 2.17 -5.13
N PHE A 109 15.70 1.79 -5.68
CA PHE A 109 15.12 2.45 -6.84
C PHE A 109 14.76 3.92 -6.57
N LEU A 110 14.07 4.20 -5.46
CA LEU A 110 13.62 5.57 -5.14
C LEU A 110 14.80 6.52 -4.91
N ILE A 111 15.87 6.04 -4.28
CA ILE A 111 17.11 6.82 -4.12
C ILE A 111 17.71 7.09 -5.51
N TYR A 112 17.84 6.07 -6.36
CA TYR A 112 18.39 6.23 -7.70
C TYR A 112 17.58 7.24 -8.54
N ASP A 113 16.25 7.07 -8.60
CA ASP A 113 15.34 7.97 -9.31
C ASP A 113 15.47 9.41 -8.82
N SER A 114 15.46 9.62 -7.50
CA SER A 114 15.54 10.97 -6.91
C SER A 114 16.82 11.73 -7.26
N GLN A 115 17.91 11.00 -7.55
CA GLN A 115 19.21 11.57 -7.90
C GLN A 115 19.41 11.76 -9.41
N HIS A 116 18.75 10.96 -10.25
CA HIS A 116 19.02 10.92 -11.69
C HIS A 116 17.89 11.48 -12.55
N ARG A 117 16.67 11.58 -12.02
CA ARG A 117 15.55 12.10 -12.80
C ARG A 117 15.58 13.62 -12.86
N GLU A 118 15.60 14.15 -14.08
CA GLU A 118 15.34 15.56 -14.32
C GLU A 118 13.87 15.86 -13.94
N ARG A 119 13.70 16.64 -12.87
CA ARG A 119 12.38 17.10 -12.46
C ARG A 119 12.04 18.36 -13.24
N ASN A 120 11.08 18.26 -14.14
CA ASN A 120 10.41 19.43 -14.71
C ASN A 120 9.54 20.06 -13.61
N THR A 121 10.15 20.84 -12.72
CA THR A 121 9.42 21.73 -11.81
C THR A 121 8.65 22.74 -12.65
N LYS A 122 7.33 22.60 -12.70
CA LYS A 122 6.41 23.69 -13.05
C LYS A 122 5.68 24.13 -11.80
#